data_AF-A0A8C0QT13-F1
#
_entry.id   AF-A0A8C0QT13-F1
#
_cell.length_a   1.000
_cell.length_b   1.000
_cell.length_c   1.000
_cell.angle_alpha   90.00
_cell.angle_beta   90.00
_cell.angle_gamma   90.00
#
_symmetry.space_group_name_H-M   'P 1'
#
loop_
_entity.id
_entity.type
_entity.pdbx_description
1 polymer ?
#
loop_
_entity_poly.entity_id
_entity_poly.type
_entity_poly.pdbx_seq_one_letter_code
_entity_poly.pdbx_strand_id
1 'polypeptide(L)'
;RLRLGLGAAAAAAAARAAGGAGRSGGFKEENMAENKGGGEAESGGGASLLDTCAVCQQSLQSRREAEPKLLPCLHSFCLRCLPEPERQLSVPIPGGSNAPAFGPGPDPGEPGSSPMLVGVIRCPVCRQECRQIDLVDNYFVKDTSEAPSSSDEKSEQVCTSCEDNASAVGFCVECGEWLCKTCIEAHQRVKFTKDHLIRKKEDVSESVGASGQRPVFCPVHKQEQLKLFCETCDRLTCRDCQLLEHKEHRYQFLEEAFQNQKGAIENLLAKLLEKKNYVHFAATQVQNRIKEVNETNKRVEQEIKVAIFTLINEINKKGKSLLQQLEVWFKAKIKTKTASLAL
;
A
#
# COMPACT_ATOMS: atom_id res chain seq x y z
N ARG A 1 -1.18 23.12 14.76
CA ARG A 1 -1.80 24.08 13.82
C ARG A 1 -1.28 23.78 12.42
N LEU A 2 -2.05 23.07 11.60
CA LEU A 2 -1.90 23.01 10.14
C LEU A 2 -3.30 22.74 9.59
N ARG A 3 -3.89 23.80 9.03
CA ARG A 3 -5.14 23.79 8.27
C ARG A 3 -4.82 23.39 6.83
N LEU A 4 -5.47 22.36 6.33
CA LEU A 4 -5.70 22.11 4.89
C LEU A 4 -7.15 21.58 4.85
N GLY A 5 -8.16 22.28 4.32
CA GLY A 5 -8.14 23.08 3.10
C GLY A 5 -8.54 22.20 1.89
N LEU A 6 -9.65 21.46 2.00
CA LEU A 6 -10.24 20.71 0.87
C LEU A 6 -11.57 21.37 0.51
N GLY A 7 -11.45 22.42 -0.31
CA GLY A 7 -12.55 23.02 -1.05
C GLY A 7 -12.62 22.42 -2.45
N ALA A 8 -13.84 22.05 -2.82
CA ALA A 8 -14.39 21.78 -4.15
C ALA A 8 -13.50 21.97 -5.39
N ALA A 9 -13.43 20.91 -6.21
CA ALA A 9 -13.38 21.04 -7.67
C ALA A 9 -14.30 19.96 -8.26
N ALA A 10 -15.43 20.41 -8.81
CA ALA A 10 -16.41 19.60 -9.52
C ALA A 10 -16.03 19.43 -10.99
N ALA A 11 -16.47 18.30 -11.56
CA ALA A 11 -16.97 18.11 -12.92
C ALA A 11 -16.23 18.77 -14.11
N ALA A 12 -15.57 17.93 -14.93
CA ALA A 12 -15.66 17.99 -16.40
C ALA A 12 -14.79 16.89 -17.05
N ALA A 13 -15.41 15.85 -17.60
CA ALA A 13 -14.84 15.07 -18.72
C ALA A 13 -15.90 14.15 -19.33
N ALA A 14 -16.83 14.71 -20.08
CA ALA A 14 -17.64 13.98 -21.05
C ALA A 14 -17.67 14.80 -22.35
N ALA A 15 -16.89 14.38 -23.35
CA ALA A 15 -17.19 14.46 -24.78
C ALA A 15 -15.92 14.24 -25.62
N ARG A 16 -16.02 13.30 -26.57
CA ARG A 16 -15.47 13.31 -27.95
C ARG A 16 -14.73 12.01 -28.31
N ALA A 17 -15.45 11.09 -28.95
CA ALA A 17 -15.03 10.44 -30.20
C ALA A 17 -16.17 9.54 -30.71
N ALA A 18 -17.10 10.13 -31.45
CA ALA A 18 -17.97 9.42 -32.37
C ALA A 18 -17.73 10.04 -33.76
N GLY A 19 -17.03 9.31 -34.61
CA GLY A 19 -16.85 9.59 -36.03
C GLY A 19 -16.92 8.26 -36.75
N GLY A 20 -18.07 7.98 -37.36
CA GLY A 20 -18.37 6.69 -37.97
C GLY A 20 -17.71 6.48 -39.32
N ALA A 21 -17.58 5.22 -39.68
CA ALA A 21 -17.65 4.74 -41.06
C ALA A 21 -18.21 3.32 -41.01
N GLY A 22 -19.39 3.12 -41.60
CA GLY A 22 -20.03 1.81 -41.67
C GLY A 22 -19.43 0.93 -42.77
N ARG A 23 -19.70 -0.37 -42.68
CA ARG A 23 -20.25 -1.19 -43.76
C ARG A 23 -20.55 -2.62 -43.29
N SER A 24 -21.84 -2.96 -43.40
CA SER A 24 -22.43 -4.19 -43.93
C SER A 24 -21.84 -5.57 -43.61
N GLY A 25 -22.68 -6.39 -42.99
CA GLY A 25 -23.09 -7.68 -43.57
C GLY A 25 -22.56 -8.93 -42.89
N GLY A 26 -23.48 -9.82 -42.48
CA GLY A 26 -23.17 -11.22 -42.21
C GLY A 26 -23.91 -11.80 -41.01
N PHE A 27 -25.14 -12.28 -41.24
CA PHE A 27 -25.74 -13.31 -40.40
C PHE A 27 -24.84 -14.55 -40.39
N LYS A 28 -24.59 -15.11 -39.20
CA LYS A 28 -24.48 -16.56 -39.00
C LYS A 28 -24.72 -16.89 -37.53
N GLU A 29 -25.72 -17.74 -37.36
CA GLU A 29 -26.24 -18.30 -36.13
C GLU A 29 -25.58 -19.68 -35.99
N GLU A 30 -24.74 -19.87 -34.98
CA GLU A 30 -24.18 -21.17 -34.65
C GLU A 30 -24.21 -21.37 -33.13
N ASN A 31 -24.94 -22.41 -32.75
CA ASN A 31 -25.00 -22.98 -31.41
C ASN A 31 -23.60 -23.33 -30.89
N MET A 32 -23.31 -22.97 -29.64
CA MET A 32 -22.42 -23.77 -28.79
C MET A 32 -22.98 -23.80 -27.38
N ALA A 33 -23.49 -24.99 -27.02
CA ALA A 33 -23.63 -25.40 -25.65
C ALA A 33 -22.23 -25.64 -25.09
N GLU A 34 -21.92 -25.10 -23.91
CA GLU A 34 -20.87 -25.67 -23.09
C GLU A 34 -21.09 -25.45 -21.60
N ASN A 35 -20.72 -26.50 -20.91
CA ASN A 35 -20.96 -26.89 -19.53
C ASN A 35 -19.69 -26.60 -18.71
N LYS A 36 -19.87 -26.62 -17.39
CA LYS A 36 -18.85 -26.79 -16.33
C LYS A 36 -17.98 -25.58 -15.96
N GLY A 37 -18.00 -25.34 -14.65
CA GLY A 37 -16.78 -25.18 -13.87
C GLY A 37 -16.60 -23.80 -13.27
N GLY A 38 -17.37 -23.49 -12.23
CA GLY A 38 -16.93 -22.53 -11.22
C GLY A 38 -15.71 -23.09 -10.51
N GLY A 39 -14.52 -22.83 -11.07
CA GLY A 39 -13.25 -22.95 -10.38
C GLY A 39 -12.90 -21.57 -9.85
N GLU A 40 -13.19 -21.34 -8.58
CA GLU A 40 -12.54 -20.28 -7.83
C GLU A 40 -11.04 -20.59 -7.87
N ALA A 41 -10.30 -19.82 -8.68
CA ALA A 41 -8.86 -19.78 -8.58
C ALA A 41 -8.53 -19.09 -7.25
N GLU A 42 -8.46 -19.88 -6.18
CA GLU A 42 -7.84 -19.44 -4.94
C GLU A 42 -6.43 -18.94 -5.27
N SER A 43 -6.28 -17.64 -5.02
CA SER A 43 -5.05 -16.88 -5.06
C SER A 43 -3.87 -17.70 -4.54
N GLY A 44 -2.86 -17.87 -5.40
CA GLY A 44 -1.56 -18.38 -5.00
C GLY A 44 -1.06 -17.65 -3.74
N GLY A 45 -0.45 -18.44 -2.86
CA GLY A 45 -0.02 -18.02 -1.52
C GLY A 45 0.63 -16.65 -1.53
N GLY A 46 0.00 -15.71 -0.81
CA GLY A 46 0.51 -14.36 -0.65
C GLY A 46 1.85 -14.43 0.05
N ALA A 47 2.95 -14.38 -0.73
CA ALA A 47 4.24 -14.02 -0.19
C ALA A 47 4.05 -12.68 0.54
N SER A 48 4.28 -12.67 1.85
CA SER A 48 4.21 -11.47 2.68
C SER A 48 5.06 -10.38 2.02
N LEU A 49 4.42 -9.35 1.47
CA LEU A 49 5.10 -8.27 0.73
C LEU A 49 6.07 -7.47 1.62
N LEU A 50 5.99 -7.66 2.94
CA LEU A 50 6.87 -7.08 3.94
C LEU A 50 8.18 -7.86 4.11
N ASP A 51 8.17 -9.14 3.74
CA ASP A 51 9.22 -10.12 4.02
C ASP A 51 10.01 -10.52 2.78
N THR A 52 9.59 -10.06 1.60
CA THR A 52 10.23 -10.36 0.32
C THR A 52 10.60 -9.07 -0.40
N CYS A 53 11.80 -9.03 -0.97
CA CYS A 53 12.22 -7.90 -1.80
C CYS A 53 11.38 -7.82 -3.08
N ALA A 54 10.77 -6.67 -3.36
CA ALA A 54 9.91 -6.52 -4.53
C ALA A 54 10.64 -6.62 -5.89
N VAL A 55 11.97 -6.50 -5.91
CA VAL A 55 12.78 -6.59 -7.15
C VAL A 55 13.34 -8.00 -7.35
N CYS A 56 14.17 -8.49 -6.42
CA CYS A 56 14.82 -9.79 -6.58
C CYS A 56 13.97 -10.98 -6.11
N GLN A 57 12.79 -10.70 -5.52
CA GLN A 57 11.84 -11.70 -5.02
C GLN A 57 12.43 -12.67 -3.98
N GLN A 58 13.55 -12.29 -3.37
CA GLN A 58 14.19 -13.06 -2.30
C GLN A 58 13.65 -12.61 -0.94
N SER A 59 13.59 -13.55 0.00
CA SER A 59 13.30 -13.28 1.40
C SER A 59 14.31 -12.29 1.98
N LEU A 60 13.80 -11.31 2.73
CA LEU A 60 14.58 -10.31 3.45
C LEU A 60 15.11 -10.87 4.79
N GLN A 61 14.52 -11.94 5.31
CA GLN A 61 14.96 -12.62 6.54
C GLN A 61 16.31 -13.32 6.38
N SER A 62 16.55 -13.95 5.23
CA SER A 62 17.72 -14.81 5.03
C SER A 62 19.02 -14.04 4.80
N ARG A 63 18.94 -12.71 4.58
CA ARG A 63 20.10 -11.86 4.27
C ARG A 63 20.12 -10.59 5.10
N ARG A 64 20.45 -10.71 6.40
CA ARG A 64 20.76 -9.55 7.26
C ARG A 64 21.79 -8.59 6.64
N GLU A 65 22.75 -9.12 5.88
CA GLU A 65 23.75 -8.33 5.12
C GLU A 65 23.14 -7.48 3.99
N ALA A 66 21.91 -7.76 3.58
CA ALA A 66 21.25 -7.04 2.49
C ALA A 66 20.58 -5.74 2.95
N GLU A 67 20.60 -5.42 4.25
CA GLU A 67 20.01 -4.21 4.86
C GLU A 67 18.62 -3.88 4.29
N PRO A 68 17.56 -4.58 4.75
CA PRO A 68 16.24 -4.39 4.19
C PRO A 68 15.74 -2.97 4.49
N LYS A 69 15.36 -2.23 3.43
CA LYS A 69 14.81 -0.88 3.53
C LYS A 69 13.33 -0.87 3.19
N LEU A 70 12.60 0.04 3.81
CA LEU A 70 11.20 0.35 3.55
C LEU A 70 11.11 1.78 3.01
N LEU A 71 10.51 1.94 1.82
CA LEU A 71 10.26 3.26 1.25
C LEU A 71 8.98 3.89 1.84
N PRO A 72 8.81 5.22 1.77
CA PRO A 72 7.56 5.91 2.16
C PRO A 72 6.30 5.39 1.46
N CYS A 73 6.45 4.79 0.27
CA CYS A 73 5.36 4.13 -0.45
C CYS A 73 5.00 2.73 0.11
N LEU A 74 5.61 2.32 1.22
CA LEU A 74 5.44 1.03 1.91
C LEU A 74 5.89 -0.21 1.12
N HIS A 75 6.77 -0.04 0.13
CA HIS A 75 7.40 -1.16 -0.57
C HIS A 75 8.75 -1.49 0.05
N SER A 76 9.02 -2.78 0.23
CA SER A 76 10.24 -3.31 0.86
C SER A 76 11.26 -3.79 -0.17
N PHE A 77 12.53 -3.46 0.05
CA PHE A 77 13.63 -3.81 -0.85
C PHE A 77 14.89 -4.20 -0.08
N CYS A 78 15.72 -5.01 -0.73
CA CYS A 78 17.11 -5.16 -0.36
C CYS A 78 17.89 -3.88 -0.73
N LEU A 79 18.88 -3.43 0.05
CA LEU A 79 19.66 -2.23 -0.27
C LEU A 79 20.30 -2.31 -1.66
N ARG A 80 20.80 -3.49 -2.04
CA ARG A 80 21.38 -3.74 -3.38
C ARG A 80 20.39 -3.62 -4.54
N CYS A 81 19.10 -3.68 -4.22
CA CYS A 81 18.00 -3.65 -5.17
C CYS A 81 17.43 -2.24 -5.33
N LEU A 82 17.84 -1.30 -4.47
CA LEU A 82 17.44 0.09 -4.58
C LEU A 82 18.26 0.79 -5.67
N PRO A 83 17.60 1.60 -6.52
CA PRO A 83 18.32 2.36 -7.52
C PRO A 83 19.15 3.48 -6.87
N GLU A 84 20.25 3.84 -7.53
CA GLU A 84 21.02 5.02 -7.15
C GLU A 84 20.19 6.30 -7.34
N PRO A 85 20.48 7.38 -6.59
CA PRO A 85 19.75 8.63 -6.71
C PRO A 85 19.86 9.23 -8.11
N GLU A 86 18.72 9.53 -8.74
CA GLU A 86 18.66 10.11 -10.09
C GLU A 86 19.09 11.59 -10.11
N ARG A 87 18.89 12.28 -8.99
CA ARG A 87 19.19 13.71 -8.80
C ARG A 87 19.38 14.03 -7.33
N GLN A 88 20.00 15.17 -7.06
CA GLN A 88 20.15 15.71 -5.71
C GLN A 88 19.19 16.89 -5.49
N LEU A 89 18.68 17.02 -4.28
CA LEU A 89 17.86 18.12 -3.80
C LEU A 89 18.60 18.86 -2.69
N SER A 90 18.66 20.19 -2.77
CA SER A 90 19.10 21.02 -1.65
C SER A 90 17.97 21.16 -0.63
N VAL A 91 18.17 20.67 0.58
CA VAL A 91 17.21 20.73 1.68
C VAL A 91 17.82 21.53 2.84
N PRO A 92 17.05 22.41 3.50
CA PRO A 92 17.48 23.05 4.74
C PRO A 92 17.75 22.00 5.82
N ILE A 93 18.80 22.19 6.62
CA ILE A 93 19.15 21.27 7.71
C ILE A 93 18.00 21.21 8.73
N PRO A 94 17.35 20.06 8.96
CA PRO A 94 16.33 19.92 9.99
C PRO A 94 16.99 20.00 11.38
N GLY A 95 16.59 20.98 12.19
CA GLY A 95 17.11 21.12 13.56
C GLY A 95 18.24 22.13 13.75
N GLY A 96 18.36 23.12 12.86
CA GLY A 96 19.04 24.38 13.20
C GLY A 96 18.25 25.17 14.26
N SER A 97 18.07 24.60 15.45
CA SER A 97 17.73 25.38 16.63
C SER A 97 18.94 26.24 16.97
N ASN A 98 18.66 27.51 17.25
CA ASN A 98 19.64 28.48 17.72
C ASN A 98 20.54 27.85 18.79
N ALA A 99 21.78 27.51 18.45
CA ALA A 99 22.80 27.26 19.45
C ALA A 99 22.89 28.55 20.31
N PRO A 100 22.84 28.47 21.65
CA PRO A 100 23.01 29.65 22.47
C PRO A 100 24.42 30.18 22.25
N ALA A 101 24.51 31.45 21.87
CA ALA A 101 25.76 32.18 21.73
C ALA A 101 26.42 32.32 23.12
N PHE A 102 27.16 31.30 23.55
CA PHE A 102 28.18 31.43 24.59
C PHE A 102 29.55 31.30 23.94
N GLY A 103 29.93 32.38 23.26
CA GLY A 103 31.22 32.61 22.62
C GLY A 103 31.22 34.05 22.09
N PRO A 104 32.39 34.72 22.00
CA PRO A 104 32.44 36.08 21.43
C PRO A 104 31.86 36.04 20.02
N GLY A 105 30.99 37.01 19.72
CA GLY A 105 30.02 36.95 18.62
C GLY A 105 30.62 36.65 17.23
N PRO A 106 29.81 36.15 16.29
CA PRO A 106 30.30 35.78 14.97
C PRO A 106 30.70 37.02 14.18
N ASP A 107 31.87 36.95 13.53
CA ASP A 107 32.36 37.94 12.58
C ASP A 107 31.35 38.16 11.43
N PRO A 108 31.22 39.39 10.90
CA PRO A 108 30.38 39.69 9.75
C PRO A 108 31.04 39.12 8.47
N GLY A 109 30.88 37.82 8.22
CA GLY A 109 31.45 37.18 7.04
C GLY A 109 31.21 35.68 6.86
N GLU A 110 30.64 34.96 7.83
CA GLU A 110 30.43 33.52 7.66
C GLU A 110 29.16 33.18 6.87
N PRO A 111 29.26 32.35 5.80
CA PRO A 111 28.10 31.92 5.03
C PRO A 111 27.23 31.01 5.90
N GLY A 112 25.97 31.42 6.11
CA GLY A 112 24.96 30.64 6.81
C GLY A 112 24.88 29.21 6.26
N SER A 113 24.86 28.26 7.19
CA SER A 113 24.58 26.82 7.04
C SER A 113 24.32 26.36 5.60
N SER A 114 25.37 25.83 4.96
CA SER A 114 25.28 25.23 3.62
C SER A 114 24.13 24.21 3.55
N PRO A 115 23.29 24.25 2.49
CA PRO A 115 22.16 23.34 2.36
C PRO A 115 22.65 21.89 2.23
N MET A 116 21.92 20.95 2.83
CA MET A 116 22.22 19.52 2.69
C MET A 116 21.73 19.02 1.33
N LEU A 117 22.59 18.30 0.62
CA LEU A 117 22.26 17.65 -0.64
C LEU A 117 21.71 16.25 -0.36
N VAL A 118 20.46 16.00 -0.76
CA VAL A 118 19.74 14.76 -0.52
C VAL A 118 19.39 14.10 -1.84
N GLY A 119 19.75 12.83 -2.02
CA GLY A 119 19.40 12.05 -3.20
C GLY A 119 17.89 11.82 -3.34
N VAL A 120 17.38 11.82 -4.56
CA VAL A 120 16.01 11.40 -4.90
C VAL A 120 16.03 10.06 -5.59
N ILE A 121 15.27 9.12 -5.06
CA ILE A 121 15.16 7.73 -5.54
C ILE A 121 13.73 7.51 -6.00
N ARG A 122 13.54 6.76 -7.10
CA ARG A 122 12.22 6.31 -7.55
C ARG A 122 11.98 4.86 -7.16
N CYS A 123 10.81 4.61 -6.58
CA CYS A 123 10.39 3.25 -6.27
C CYS A 123 10.26 2.40 -7.56
N PRO A 124 10.95 1.25 -7.68
CA PRO A 124 10.84 0.37 -8.86
C PRO A 124 9.43 -0.17 -9.12
N VAL A 125 8.57 -0.22 -8.10
CA VAL A 125 7.21 -0.80 -8.19
C VAL A 125 6.18 0.25 -8.57
N CYS A 126 6.04 1.31 -7.76
CA CYS A 126 4.99 2.33 -7.95
C CYS A 126 5.49 3.62 -8.62
N ARG A 127 6.80 3.73 -8.90
CA ARG A 127 7.45 4.92 -9.49
C ARG A 127 7.33 6.21 -8.67
N GLN A 128 6.91 6.12 -7.41
CA GLN A 128 6.87 7.26 -6.50
C GLN A 128 8.29 7.74 -6.20
N GLU A 129 8.50 9.06 -6.31
CA GLU A 129 9.74 9.71 -5.89
C GLU A 129 9.79 9.84 -4.37
N CYS A 130 10.93 9.45 -3.79
CA CYS A 130 11.21 9.51 -2.37
C CYS A 130 12.59 10.13 -2.14
N ARG A 131 12.76 10.89 -1.04
CA ARG A 131 14.08 11.40 -0.66
C ARG A 131 14.84 10.30 0.07
N GLN A 132 16.15 10.20 -0.16
CA GLN A 132 17.00 9.18 0.44
C GLN A 132 16.99 9.20 1.97
N ILE A 133 16.81 10.39 2.56
CA ILE A 133 16.69 10.57 4.03
C ILE A 133 15.38 10.01 4.61
N ASP A 134 14.36 9.77 3.79
CA ASP A 134 13.06 9.26 4.24
C ASP A 134 13.01 7.71 4.15
N LEU A 135 14.09 7.06 3.70
CA LEU A 135 14.19 5.60 3.71
C LEU A 135 14.47 5.13 5.13
N VAL A 136 13.68 4.18 5.60
CA VAL A 136 13.85 3.58 6.92
C VAL A 136 14.26 2.13 6.80
N ASP A 137 14.98 1.61 7.79
CA ASP A 137 15.22 0.18 7.90
C ASP A 137 13.88 -0.54 8.14
N ASN A 138 13.71 -1.70 7.50
CA ASN A 138 12.51 -2.49 7.67
C ASN A 138 12.62 -3.36 8.94
N TYR A 139 12.28 -2.77 10.08
CA TYR A 139 12.27 -3.44 11.39
C TYR A 139 11.17 -4.51 11.54
N PHE A 140 10.28 -4.69 10.56
CA PHE A 140 9.25 -5.75 10.58
C PHE A 140 9.81 -7.12 10.19
N VAL A 141 10.95 -7.16 9.50
CA VAL A 141 11.63 -8.41 9.16
C VAL A 141 12.11 -9.06 10.45
N LYS A 142 11.33 -10.02 10.95
CA LYS A 142 11.69 -10.78 12.16
C LYS A 142 13.00 -11.52 11.93
N ASP A 143 13.94 -11.31 12.83
CA ASP A 143 15.12 -12.17 12.93
C ASP A 143 14.71 -13.55 13.42
N THR A 144 14.35 -14.43 12.50
CA THR A 144 14.14 -15.85 12.80
C THR A 144 15.44 -16.63 12.93
N SER A 145 16.60 -15.97 12.89
CA SER A 145 17.92 -16.61 12.88
C SER A 145 18.37 -17.23 14.21
N GLU A 146 17.48 -17.43 15.18
CA GLU A 146 17.74 -18.29 16.36
C GLU A 146 16.52 -19.15 16.75
N ALA A 147 15.71 -19.59 15.77
CA ALA A 147 15.12 -20.92 15.95
C ALA A 147 16.21 -21.91 15.51
N PRO A 148 16.81 -22.69 16.42
CA PRO A 148 17.82 -23.66 16.02
C PRO A 148 17.17 -24.61 15.03
N SER A 149 17.61 -24.52 13.77
CA SER A 149 17.44 -25.61 12.82
C SER A 149 18.03 -26.83 13.49
N SER A 150 17.25 -27.91 13.54
CA SER A 150 17.57 -29.18 14.17
C SER A 150 18.67 -29.94 13.41
N SER A 151 19.86 -29.34 13.35
CA SER A 151 21.08 -29.97 12.88
C SER A 151 22.20 -29.49 13.79
N ASP A 152 22.71 -30.45 14.57
CA ASP A 152 23.78 -30.36 15.56
C ASP A 152 24.89 -29.36 15.21
N GLU A 153 24.86 -28.17 15.81
CA GLU A 153 26.04 -27.35 16.17
C GLU A 153 25.54 -26.42 17.31
N LYS A 154 25.80 -26.82 18.56
CA LYS A 154 25.40 -26.08 19.77
C LYS A 154 26.20 -24.77 19.85
N SER A 155 25.75 -23.73 19.15
CA SER A 155 26.31 -22.38 19.29
C SER A 155 26.14 -21.94 20.74
N GLU A 156 27.23 -21.91 21.49
CA GLU A 156 27.22 -21.52 22.89
C GLU A 156 26.91 -20.03 23.00
N GLN A 157 25.67 -19.70 23.38
CA GLN A 157 25.31 -18.32 23.73
C GLN A 157 26.31 -17.77 24.75
N VAL A 158 26.92 -16.61 24.45
CA VAL A 158 27.96 -15.96 25.27
C VAL A 158 27.39 -14.79 26.07
N CYS A 159 28.07 -14.45 27.17
CA CYS A 159 27.73 -13.31 28.01
C CYS A 159 27.90 -12.00 27.23
N THR A 160 26.93 -11.11 27.39
CA THR A 160 26.89 -9.78 26.75
C THR A 160 27.33 -8.65 27.69
N SER A 161 27.50 -8.95 28.99
CA SER A 161 27.81 -7.98 30.04
C SER A 161 29.28 -8.03 30.51
N CYS A 162 30.07 -8.99 30.01
CA CYS A 162 31.51 -9.06 30.28
C CYS A 162 32.33 -9.18 29.01
N GLU A 163 33.60 -8.77 29.09
CA GLU A 163 34.56 -8.80 27.97
C GLU A 163 35.14 -10.21 27.75
N ASP A 164 34.94 -11.13 28.69
CA ASP A 164 35.52 -12.49 28.64
C ASP A 164 34.80 -13.44 27.67
N ASN A 165 33.74 -12.98 26.98
CA ASN A 165 32.86 -13.80 26.14
C ASN A 165 32.46 -15.14 26.79
N ALA A 166 32.35 -15.16 28.12
CA ALA A 166 32.12 -16.38 28.89
C ALA A 166 30.76 -16.99 28.55
N SER A 167 30.62 -18.32 28.63
CA SER A 167 29.36 -19.01 28.33
C SER A 167 28.22 -18.46 29.18
N ALA A 168 27.16 -17.98 28.53
CA ALA A 168 25.99 -17.49 29.22
C ALA A 168 25.19 -18.65 29.80
N VAL A 169 24.73 -18.49 31.05
CA VAL A 169 23.97 -19.49 31.79
C VAL A 169 22.54 -19.04 32.07
N GLY A 170 22.26 -17.74 31.94
CA GLY A 170 20.92 -17.19 32.08
C GLY A 170 20.69 -15.93 31.28
N PHE A 171 19.41 -15.60 31.09
CA PHE A 171 18.92 -14.44 30.38
C PHE A 171 18.09 -13.57 31.33
N CYS A 172 18.48 -12.30 31.49
CA CYS A 172 17.70 -11.34 32.25
C CYS A 172 16.60 -10.74 31.37
N VAL A 173 15.33 -10.93 31.75
CA VAL A 173 14.18 -10.52 30.93
C VAL A 173 14.04 -9.00 30.85
N GLU A 174 14.30 -8.30 31.94
CA GLU A 174 14.18 -6.85 32.05
C GLU A 174 15.33 -6.10 31.35
N CYS A 175 16.52 -6.71 31.32
CA CYS A 175 17.69 -6.15 30.63
C CYS A 175 17.80 -6.61 29.17
N GLY A 176 17.21 -7.76 28.82
CA GLY A 176 17.35 -8.36 27.51
C GLY A 176 18.76 -8.91 27.23
N GLU A 177 19.49 -9.28 28.28
CA GLU A 177 20.91 -9.62 28.23
C GLU A 177 21.17 -11.08 28.61
N TRP A 178 22.09 -11.71 27.88
CA TRP A 178 22.66 -13.01 28.25
C TRP A 178 23.81 -12.79 29.22
N LEU A 179 23.75 -13.47 30.36
CA LEU A 179 24.67 -13.30 31.48
C LEU A 179 25.35 -14.63 31.82
N CYS A 180 26.66 -14.61 31.98
CA CYS A 180 27.40 -15.71 32.62
C CYS A 180 27.15 -15.69 34.14
N LYS A 181 27.58 -16.76 34.81
CA LYS A 181 27.34 -16.93 36.26
C LYS A 181 27.81 -15.74 37.10
N THR A 182 29.00 -15.21 36.82
CA THR A 182 29.57 -14.06 37.55
C THR A 182 28.78 -12.78 37.31
N CYS A 183 28.32 -12.55 36.09
CA CYS A 183 27.49 -11.39 35.76
C CYS A 183 26.12 -11.49 36.41
N ILE A 184 25.50 -12.68 36.49
CA ILE A 184 24.25 -12.89 37.22
C ILE A 184 24.40 -12.54 38.71
N GLU A 185 25.46 -13.04 39.35
CA GLU A 185 25.73 -12.75 40.76
C GLU A 185 25.97 -11.26 40.99
N ALA A 186 26.65 -10.57 40.06
CA ALA A 186 26.80 -9.12 40.11
C ALA A 186 25.46 -8.41 39.92
N HIS A 187 24.67 -8.82 38.93
CA HIS A 187 23.34 -8.29 38.60
C HIS A 187 22.40 -8.39 39.79
N GLN A 188 22.46 -9.50 40.54
CA GLN A 188 21.63 -9.73 41.72
C GLN A 188 22.10 -8.95 42.96
N ARG A 189 23.34 -8.47 43.00
CA ARG A 189 23.88 -7.64 44.10
C ARG A 189 23.60 -6.16 43.91
N VAL A 190 23.50 -5.69 42.67
CA VAL A 190 23.29 -4.28 42.37
C VAL A 190 21.84 -3.89 42.71
N LYS A 191 21.69 -2.80 43.48
CA LYS A 191 20.42 -2.36 44.07
C LYS A 191 19.25 -2.23 43.08
N PHE A 192 19.57 -1.94 41.82
CA PHE A 192 18.58 -1.68 40.77
C PHE A 192 18.21 -2.91 39.95
N THR A 193 19.08 -3.92 39.87
CA THR A 193 18.92 -5.11 39.02
C THR A 193 18.69 -6.38 39.85
N LYS A 194 18.73 -6.27 41.18
CA LYS A 194 18.56 -7.39 42.11
C LYS A 194 17.23 -8.13 41.99
N ASP A 195 16.18 -7.42 41.60
CA ASP A 195 14.82 -7.94 41.50
C ASP A 195 14.46 -8.34 40.06
N HIS A 196 15.43 -8.33 39.13
CA HIS A 196 15.21 -8.76 37.76
C HIS A 196 15.08 -10.28 37.65
N LEU A 197 14.15 -10.74 36.82
CA LEU A 197 13.92 -12.14 36.51
C LEU A 197 15.00 -12.69 35.57
N ILE A 198 15.77 -13.66 36.06
CA ILE A 198 16.80 -14.35 35.29
C ILE A 198 16.30 -15.77 34.96
N ARG A 199 16.06 -16.04 33.68
CA ARG A 199 15.72 -17.38 33.18
C ARG A 199 16.98 -18.17 32.87
N LYS A 200 17.02 -19.46 33.22
CA LYS A 200 18.16 -20.32 32.87
C LYS A 200 18.13 -20.61 31.38
N LYS A 201 19.32 -20.83 30.79
CA LYS A 201 19.50 -21.15 29.35
C LYS A 201 18.56 -22.27 28.85
N GLU A 202 18.29 -23.25 29.70
CA GLU A 202 17.40 -24.40 29.43
C GLU A 202 15.92 -24.00 29.32
N ASP A 203 15.49 -22.99 30.08
CA ASP A 203 14.08 -22.57 30.18
C ASP A 203 13.68 -21.51 29.13
N VAL A 204 14.65 -20.97 28.39
CA VAL A 204 14.45 -19.90 27.41
C VAL A 204 13.87 -20.43 26.08
N SER A 205 13.91 -21.75 25.85
CA SER A 205 13.58 -22.35 24.55
C SER A 205 12.09 -22.45 24.22
N GLU A 206 11.17 -22.34 25.18
CA GLU A 206 9.74 -22.63 24.92
C GLU A 206 8.75 -21.50 25.28
N SER A 207 9.19 -20.42 25.95
CA SER A 207 8.25 -19.37 26.43
C SER A 207 8.66 -17.93 26.16
N VAL A 208 9.81 -17.69 25.53
CA VAL A 208 10.33 -16.32 25.27
C VAL A 208 10.21 -15.90 23.80
N GLY A 209 9.72 -16.79 22.94
CA GLY A 209 9.47 -16.51 21.51
C GLY A 209 8.32 -15.53 21.23
N ALA A 210 7.58 -15.08 22.24
CA ALA A 210 6.45 -14.16 22.08
C ALA A 210 6.76 -12.69 22.45
N SER A 211 7.91 -12.37 23.05
CA SER A 211 8.23 -10.99 23.46
C SER A 211 9.69 -10.56 23.21
N GLY A 212 10.50 -11.38 22.54
CA GLY A 212 11.90 -11.09 22.23
C GLY A 212 12.11 -10.05 21.12
N GLN A 213 11.61 -8.83 21.29
CA GLN A 213 12.08 -7.72 20.47
C GLN A 213 13.52 -7.38 20.89
N ARG A 214 14.47 -7.53 19.97
CA ARG A 214 15.84 -7.07 20.22
C ARG A 214 15.82 -5.57 20.54
N PRO A 215 16.57 -5.12 21.56
CA PRO A 215 16.69 -3.70 21.84
C PRO A 215 17.22 -2.95 20.61
N VAL A 216 16.54 -1.87 20.21
CA VAL A 216 17.01 -0.98 19.15
C VAL A 216 17.85 0.11 19.79
N PHE A 217 19.09 0.24 19.34
CA PHE A 217 20.05 1.20 19.86
C PHE A 217 20.00 2.52 19.08
N CYS A 218 20.35 3.61 19.77
CA CYS A 218 20.41 4.92 19.17
C CYS A 218 21.54 4.99 18.11
N PRO A 219 21.28 5.55 16.91
CA PRO A 219 22.32 5.67 15.88
C PRO A 219 23.44 6.66 16.27
N VAL A 220 23.15 7.62 17.15
CA VAL A 220 24.11 8.60 17.66
C VAL A 220 24.83 8.06 18.90
N HIS A 221 24.07 7.57 19.89
CA HIS A 221 24.59 7.02 21.14
C HIS A 221 24.52 5.49 21.09
N LYS A 222 25.50 4.85 20.44
CA LYS A 222 25.45 3.42 20.07
C LYS A 222 25.22 2.43 21.21
N GLN A 223 25.51 2.81 22.46
CA GLN A 223 25.32 1.95 23.64
C GLN A 223 23.97 2.20 24.34
N GLU A 224 23.25 3.25 23.97
CA GLU A 224 21.98 3.62 24.60
C GLU A 224 20.79 3.10 23.80
N GLN A 225 19.83 2.52 24.51
CA GLN A 225 18.60 1.98 23.91
C GLN A 225 17.58 3.10 23.66
N LEU A 226 16.82 3.00 22.56
CA LEU A 226 15.69 3.88 22.29
C LEU A 226 14.50 3.48 23.18
N LYS A 227 14.26 4.24 24.26
CA LYS A 227 13.19 3.97 25.25
C LYS A 227 12.21 5.13 25.45
N LEU A 228 12.46 6.25 24.79
CA LEU A 228 11.65 7.47 24.91
C LEU A 228 11.09 7.85 23.54
N PHE A 229 9.95 8.52 23.54
CA PHE A 229 9.36 9.11 22.35
C PHE A 229 9.27 10.62 22.54
N CYS A 230 9.95 11.38 21.69
CA CYS A 230 9.87 12.83 21.74
C CYS A 230 8.67 13.31 20.92
N GLU A 231 7.60 13.75 21.59
CA GLU A 231 6.38 14.26 20.94
C GLU A 231 6.62 15.48 20.05
N THR A 232 7.63 16.28 20.39
CA THR A 232 7.89 17.54 19.68
C THR A 232 8.54 17.29 18.32
N CYS A 233 9.34 16.22 18.23
CA CYS A 233 10.06 15.84 17.03
C CYS A 233 9.47 14.61 16.33
N ASP A 234 8.44 14.00 16.91
CA ASP A 234 7.75 12.80 16.40
C ASP A 234 8.73 11.64 16.12
N ARG A 235 9.69 11.41 17.02
CA ARG A 235 10.74 10.39 16.85
C ARG A 235 11.11 9.70 18.17
N LEU A 236 11.57 8.45 18.05
CA LEU A 236 12.16 7.71 19.17
C LEU A 236 13.52 8.30 19.55
N THR A 237 13.78 8.42 20.84
CA THR A 237 15.02 8.96 21.41
C THR A 237 15.56 8.05 22.52
N CYS A 238 16.87 8.10 22.73
CA CYS A 238 17.47 7.57 23.96
C CYS A 238 17.52 8.66 25.04
N ARG A 239 17.97 8.27 26.24
CA ARG A 239 18.12 9.19 27.37
C ARG A 239 19.05 10.36 27.04
N ASP A 240 20.20 10.09 26.43
CA ASP A 240 21.20 11.11 26.12
C ASP A 240 20.70 12.11 25.07
N CYS A 241 20.01 11.63 24.02
CA CYS A 241 19.33 12.51 23.06
C CYS A 241 18.35 13.45 23.76
N GLN A 242 17.59 12.92 24.74
CA GLN A 242 16.62 13.71 25.49
C GLN A 242 17.27 14.79 26.36
N LEU A 243 18.44 14.49 26.92
CA LEU A 243 19.20 15.41 27.78
C LEU A 243 20.09 16.39 27.02
N LEU A 244 20.37 16.16 25.73
CA LEU A 244 21.28 17.01 24.95
C LEU A 244 20.53 17.84 23.91
N GLU A 245 20.04 17.21 22.85
CA GLU A 245 19.41 17.87 21.71
C GLU A 245 17.93 18.23 21.98
N HIS A 246 17.27 17.47 22.86
CA HIS A 246 15.82 17.58 23.10
C HIS A 246 15.47 18.08 24.52
N LYS A 247 16.37 18.84 25.15
CA LYS A 247 16.23 19.30 26.55
C LYS A 247 14.86 19.92 26.88
N GLU A 248 14.34 20.74 25.97
CA GLU A 248 13.09 21.48 26.15
C GLU A 248 11.89 20.85 25.43
N HIS A 249 12.07 19.67 24.85
CA HIS A 249 11.01 18.99 24.13
C HIS A 249 10.18 18.10 25.05
N ARG A 250 8.87 18.06 24.77
CA ARG A 250 7.96 17.11 25.43
C ARG A 250 8.28 15.68 24.99
N TYR A 251 8.22 14.74 25.93
CA TYR A 251 8.48 13.33 25.70
C TYR A 251 7.50 12.45 26.48
N GLN A 252 7.37 11.20 26.04
CA GLN A 252 6.67 10.12 26.72
C GLN A 252 7.58 8.88 26.82
N PHE A 253 7.26 7.97 27.74
CA PHE A 253 7.87 6.64 27.75
C PHE A 253 7.34 5.80 26.60
N LEU A 254 8.17 4.88 26.10
CA LEU A 254 7.85 4.08 24.92
C LEU A 254 6.53 3.32 25.04
N GLU A 255 6.24 2.71 26.19
CA GLU A 255 5.02 1.91 26.37
C GLU A 255 3.75 2.77 26.27
N GLU A 256 3.74 3.94 26.91
CA GLU A 256 2.60 4.88 26.85
C GLU A 256 2.42 5.44 25.44
N ALA A 257 3.53 5.85 24.81
CA ALA A 257 3.53 6.33 23.43
C ALA A 257 3.04 5.23 22.47
N PHE A 258 3.44 3.98 22.68
CA PHE A 258 3.02 2.84 21.88
C PHE A 258 1.50 2.64 21.94
N GLN A 259 0.90 2.60 23.14
CA GLN A 259 -0.56 2.43 23.27
C GLN A 259 -1.32 3.59 22.60
N ASN A 260 -0.84 4.83 22.77
CA ASN A 260 -1.43 6.01 22.15
C ASN A 260 -1.36 5.95 20.61
N GLN A 261 -0.18 5.66 20.06
CA GLN A 261 0.03 5.57 18.61
C GLN A 261 -0.73 4.39 18.00
N LYS A 262 -0.76 3.24 18.68
CA LYS A 262 -1.54 2.07 18.27
C LYS A 262 -3.02 2.42 18.15
N GLY A 263 -3.61 3.03 19.19
CA GLY A 263 -5.01 3.45 19.14
C GLY A 263 -5.29 4.49 18.04
N ALA A 264 -4.36 5.42 17.80
CA ALA A 264 -4.49 6.38 16.70
C ALA A 264 -4.48 5.69 15.32
N ILE A 265 -3.57 4.73 15.10
CA ILE A 265 -3.46 3.96 13.87
C ILE A 265 -4.72 3.09 13.66
N GLU A 266 -5.20 2.39 14.70
CA GLU A 266 -6.42 1.58 14.63
C GLU A 266 -7.64 2.42 14.23
N ASN A 267 -7.78 3.61 14.81
CA ASN A 267 -8.85 4.55 14.46
C ASN A 267 -8.74 5.05 13.01
N LEU A 268 -7.54 5.35 12.53
CA LEU A 268 -7.31 5.75 11.13
C LEU A 268 -7.61 4.60 10.18
N LEU A 269 -7.22 3.37 10.54
CA LEU A 269 -7.49 2.17 9.77
C LEU A 269 -8.99 1.90 9.64
N ALA A 270 -9.75 2.01 10.73
CA ALA A 270 -11.20 1.85 10.71
C ALA A 270 -11.87 2.83 9.73
N LYS A 271 -11.48 4.12 9.78
CA LYS A 271 -11.98 5.16 8.84
C LYS A 271 -11.57 4.87 7.40
N LEU A 272 -10.38 4.33 7.18
CA LEU A 272 -9.89 3.99 5.84
C LEU A 272 -10.67 2.81 5.25
N LEU A 273 -10.95 1.78 6.06
CA LEU A 273 -11.75 0.62 5.65
C LEU A 273 -13.19 1.02 5.30
N GLU A 274 -13.80 1.92 6.08
CA GLU A 274 -15.12 2.46 5.76
C GLU A 274 -15.12 3.18 4.39
N LYS A 275 -14.14 4.06 4.16
CA LYS A 275 -13.98 4.74 2.87
C LYS A 275 -13.71 3.77 1.72
N LYS A 276 -12.91 2.72 1.92
CA LYS A 276 -12.67 1.67 0.93
C LYS A 276 -13.98 1.00 0.53
N ASN A 277 -14.82 0.63 1.50
CA ASN A 277 -16.11 0.01 1.26
C ASN A 277 -17.05 0.94 0.48
N TYR A 278 -17.08 2.23 0.83
CA TYR A 278 -17.85 3.23 0.09
C TYR A 278 -17.40 3.36 -1.37
N VAL A 279 -16.09 3.43 -1.62
CA VAL A 279 -15.54 3.48 -2.99
C VAL A 279 -15.89 2.24 -3.79
N HIS A 280 -15.78 1.05 -3.18
CA HIS A 280 -16.18 -0.20 -3.82
C HIS A 280 -17.67 -0.20 -4.18
N PHE A 281 -18.53 0.20 -3.23
CA PHE A 281 -19.97 0.34 -3.47
C PHE A 281 -20.26 1.31 -4.62
N ALA A 282 -19.64 2.50 -4.62
CA ALA A 282 -19.80 3.48 -5.67
C ALA A 282 -19.35 2.94 -7.05
N ALA A 283 -18.23 2.21 -7.10
CA ALA A 283 -17.77 1.56 -8.33
C ALA A 283 -18.79 0.52 -8.84
N THR A 284 -19.37 -0.30 -7.96
CA THR A 284 -20.44 -1.24 -8.33
C THR A 284 -21.68 -0.50 -8.85
N GLN A 285 -22.08 0.61 -8.24
CA GLN A 285 -23.20 1.43 -8.72
C GLN A 285 -22.93 1.96 -10.13
N VAL A 286 -21.74 2.49 -10.39
CA VAL A 286 -21.34 2.95 -11.73
C VAL A 286 -21.39 1.80 -12.75
N GLN A 287 -20.89 0.62 -12.39
CA GLN A 287 -20.95 -0.56 -13.27
C GLN A 287 -22.41 -0.97 -13.58
N ASN A 288 -23.30 -0.93 -12.60
CA ASN A 288 -24.72 -1.23 -12.81
C ASN A 288 -25.38 -0.19 -13.73
N ARG A 289 -25.09 1.10 -13.55
CA ARG A 289 -25.57 2.15 -14.46
C ARG A 289 -25.07 1.97 -15.89
N ILE A 290 -23.82 1.56 -16.08
CA ILE A 290 -23.29 1.24 -17.41
C ILE A 290 -24.09 0.08 -18.05
N LYS A 291 -24.44 -0.96 -17.27
CA LYS A 291 -25.27 -2.07 -17.76
C LYS A 291 -26.67 -1.61 -18.17
N GLU A 292 -27.33 -0.82 -17.32
CA GLU A 292 -28.66 -0.27 -17.61
C GLU A 292 -28.65 0.61 -18.88
N VAL A 293 -27.63 1.44 -19.06
CA VAL A 293 -27.46 2.26 -20.28
C VAL A 293 -27.29 1.37 -21.52
N ASN A 294 -26.53 0.28 -21.42
CA ASN A 294 -26.37 -0.65 -22.54
C ASN A 294 -27.65 -1.41 -22.87
N GLU A 295 -28.43 -1.81 -21.87
CA GLU A 295 -29.72 -2.48 -22.06
C GLU A 295 -30.76 -1.54 -22.67
N THR A 296 -30.83 -0.30 -22.20
CA THR A 296 -31.72 0.72 -22.77
C THR A 296 -31.34 1.05 -24.21
N ASN A 297 -30.05 1.17 -24.52
CA ASN A 297 -29.59 1.37 -25.90
C ASN A 297 -30.03 0.22 -26.83
N LYS A 298 -29.85 -1.04 -26.41
CA LYS A 298 -30.31 -2.22 -27.18
C LYS A 298 -31.83 -2.22 -27.38
N ARG A 299 -32.58 -1.85 -26.35
CA ARG A 299 -34.05 -1.75 -26.41
C ARG A 299 -34.50 -0.70 -27.42
N VAL A 300 -33.93 0.51 -27.34
CA VAL A 300 -34.24 1.59 -28.28
C VAL A 300 -33.87 1.20 -29.70
N GLU A 301 -32.73 0.52 -29.91
CA GLU A 301 -32.36 0.00 -31.23
C GLU A 301 -33.40 -1.00 -31.78
N GLN A 302 -33.91 -1.90 -30.94
CA GLN A 302 -34.96 -2.84 -31.31
C GLN A 302 -36.29 -2.12 -31.62
N GLU A 303 -36.69 -1.15 -30.80
CA GLU A 303 -37.89 -0.33 -31.03
C GLU A 303 -37.82 0.41 -32.37
N ILE A 304 -36.65 0.98 -32.72
CA ILE A 304 -36.42 1.60 -34.02
C ILE A 304 -36.59 0.59 -35.15
N LYS A 305 -36.01 -0.62 -35.04
CA LYS A 305 -36.16 -1.69 -36.04
C LYS A 305 -37.62 -2.11 -36.22
N VAL A 306 -38.37 -2.25 -35.12
CA VAL A 306 -39.80 -2.59 -35.14
C VAL A 306 -40.64 -1.48 -35.78
N ALA A 307 -40.34 -0.21 -35.47
CA ALA A 307 -41.02 0.93 -36.07
C ALA A 307 -40.79 0.97 -37.59
N ILE A 308 -39.55 0.77 -38.05
CA ILE A 308 -39.21 0.69 -39.48
C ILE A 308 -40.00 -0.43 -40.15
N PHE A 309 -40.03 -1.63 -39.57
CA PHE A 309 -40.75 -2.77 -40.13
C PHE A 309 -42.27 -2.51 -40.23
N THR A 310 -42.85 -1.89 -39.20
CA THR A 310 -44.26 -1.51 -39.18
C THR A 310 -44.59 -0.53 -40.31
N LEU A 311 -43.79 0.53 -40.48
CA LEU A 311 -43.96 1.51 -41.56
C LEU A 311 -43.85 0.86 -42.95
N ILE A 312 -42.88 -0.02 -43.16
CA ILE A 312 -42.72 -0.76 -44.43
C ILE A 312 -43.97 -1.60 -44.72
N ASN A 313 -44.51 -2.30 -43.72
CA ASN A 313 -45.72 -3.10 -43.87
C ASN A 313 -46.96 -2.27 -44.21
N GLU A 314 -47.14 -1.12 -43.56
CA GLU A 314 -48.24 -0.22 -43.87
C GLU A 314 -48.15 0.34 -45.30
N ILE A 315 -46.95 0.77 -45.72
CA ILE A 315 -46.70 1.23 -47.08
C ILE A 315 -47.01 0.12 -48.09
N ASN A 316 -46.51 -1.11 -47.85
CA ASN A 316 -46.75 -2.26 -48.72
C ASN A 316 -48.25 -2.62 -48.81
N LYS A 317 -48.96 -2.59 -47.67
CA LYS A 317 -50.40 -2.85 -47.62
C LYS A 317 -51.18 -1.83 -48.44
N LYS A 318 -50.83 -0.54 -48.31
CA LYS A 318 -51.46 0.54 -49.07
C LYS A 318 -51.14 0.45 -50.56
N GLY A 319 -49.91 0.12 -50.91
CA GLY A 319 -49.49 -0.14 -52.30
C GLY A 319 -50.29 -1.27 -52.95
N LYS A 320 -50.43 -2.42 -52.27
CA LYS A 320 -51.25 -3.56 -52.74
C LYS A 320 -52.71 -3.17 -52.95
N SER A 321 -53.29 -2.40 -52.02
CA SER A 321 -54.68 -1.94 -52.13
C SER A 321 -54.90 -1.04 -53.35
N LEU A 322 -53.98 -0.10 -53.61
CA LEU A 322 -54.07 0.78 -54.79
C LEU A 322 -53.90 0.01 -56.10
N LEU A 323 -52.98 -0.95 -56.17
CA LEU A 323 -52.82 -1.82 -57.35
C LEU A 323 -54.07 -2.65 -57.60
N GLN A 324 -54.69 -3.18 -56.55
CA GLN A 324 -55.94 -3.94 -56.66
C GLN A 324 -57.10 -3.07 -57.16
N GLN A 325 -57.21 -1.82 -56.67
CA GLN A 325 -58.20 -0.86 -57.17
C GLN A 325 -58.00 -0.55 -58.65
N LEU A 326 -56.76 -0.36 -59.10
CA LEU A 326 -56.42 -0.14 -60.50
C LEU A 326 -56.83 -1.32 -61.37
N GLU A 327 -56.54 -2.56 -60.93
CA GLU A 327 -56.89 -3.77 -61.67
C GLU A 327 -58.41 -3.96 -61.79
N VAL A 328 -59.16 -3.71 -60.71
CA VAL A 328 -60.63 -3.73 -60.72
C VAL A 328 -61.18 -2.70 -61.70
N TRP A 329 -60.68 -1.47 -61.65
CA TRP A 329 -61.10 -0.41 -62.57
C TRP A 329 -60.80 -0.76 -64.03
N PHE A 330 -59.61 -1.29 -64.30
CA PHE A 330 -59.18 -1.68 -65.65
C PHE A 330 -60.05 -2.82 -66.21
N LYS A 331 -60.32 -3.86 -65.42
CA LYS A 331 -61.24 -4.96 -65.80
C LYS A 331 -62.65 -4.44 -66.09
N ALA A 332 -63.17 -3.56 -65.24
CA ALA A 332 -64.49 -2.95 -65.47
C ALA A 332 -64.52 -2.15 -66.78
N LYS A 333 -63.48 -1.34 -67.05
CA LYS A 333 -63.41 -0.52 -68.26
C LYS A 333 -63.30 -1.35 -69.53
N ILE A 334 -62.50 -2.42 -69.53
CA ILE A 334 -62.45 -3.39 -70.63
C ILE A 334 -63.83 -3.97 -70.88
N LYS A 335 -64.50 -4.46 -69.83
CA LYS A 335 -65.82 -5.09 -69.94
C LYS A 335 -66.87 -4.15 -70.54
N THR A 336 -66.88 -2.87 -70.14
CA THR A 336 -67.76 -1.86 -70.73
C THR A 336 -67.45 -1.65 -72.22
N LYS A 337 -66.17 -1.51 -72.58
CA LYS A 337 -65.74 -1.29 -73.97
C LYS A 337 -66.08 -2.49 -74.88
N THR A 338 -65.89 -3.71 -74.40
CA THR A 338 -66.25 -4.94 -75.13
C THR A 338 -67.76 -5.09 -75.30
N ALA A 339 -68.56 -4.71 -74.30
CA ALA A 339 -70.01 -4.73 -74.41
C ALA A 339 -70.53 -3.73 -75.46
N SER A 340 -69.93 -2.54 -75.55
CA SER A 340 -70.27 -1.54 -76.57
C SER A 340 -69.88 -1.94 -78.00
N LEU A 341 -68.91 -2.85 -78.18
CA LEU A 341 -68.50 -3.38 -79.49
C LEU A 341 -69.39 -4.54 -79.97
N ALA A 342 -70.19 -5.13 -79.09
CA ALA A 342 -71.05 -6.29 -79.39
C ALA A 342 -72.52 -5.91 -79.68
N LEU A 343 -72.86 -4.62 -79.58
CA LEU A 343 -74.17 -4.02 -79.92
C LEU A 343 -74.08 -3.34 -81.28
#